data_AF-A0A1I4B8T0-F1
#
_entry.id   AF-A0A1I4B8T0-F1
#
_cell.length_a   1.000
_cell.length_b   1.000
_cell.length_c   1.000
_cell.angle_alpha   90.00
_cell.angle_beta   90.00
_cell.angle_gamma   90.00
#
_symmetry.space_group_name_H-M   'P 1'
#
loop_
_entity.id
_entity.type
_entity.pdbx_description
1 polymer ?
#
loop_
_entity_poly.entity_id
_entity_poly.type
_entity_poly.pdbx_seq_one_letter_code
_entity_poly.pdbx_strand_id
1 'polypeptide(L)' 'MAQDALVKLIDAAARGNIFAAAQLGEGYMKGTFGKVNLEKALKWSRYAAKRGNDHAADIVKEIEAKLNK' A
#
# COMPACT_ATOMS: atom_id res chain seq x y z
N MET A 1 -18.81 0.18 -1.48
CA MET A 1 -18.38 -0.94 -0.61
C MET A 1 -16.86 -1.01 -0.67
N ALA A 2 -16.14 -1.05 0.45
CA ALA A 2 -14.66 -0.93 0.48
C ALA A 2 -13.89 -2.00 -0.32
N GLN A 3 -14.54 -3.13 -0.62
CA GLN A 3 -13.99 -4.23 -1.42
C GLN A 3 -13.80 -3.84 -2.89
N ASP A 4 -14.66 -2.98 -3.43
CA ASP A 4 -14.60 -2.54 -4.83
C ASP A 4 -13.36 -1.69 -5.10
N ALA A 5 -13.05 -0.79 -4.15
CA ALA A 5 -11.85 0.05 -4.21
C ALA A 5 -10.56 -0.78 -4.12
N LEU A 6 -10.55 -1.82 -3.28
CA LEU A 6 -9.40 -2.73 -3.18
C LEU A 6 -9.14 -3.43 -4.51
N VAL A 7 -10.17 -4.03 -5.11
CA VAL A 7 -10.05 -4.75 -6.38
C VAL A 7 -9.58 -3.81 -7.49
N LYS A 8 -10.12 -2.58 -7.56
CA LYS A 8 -9.72 -1.57 -8.54
C LYS A 8 -8.25 -1.17 -8.43
N LEU A 9 -7.75 -1.04 -7.20
CA LEU A 9 -6.35 -0.74 -6.94
C LEU A 9 -5.43 -1.93 -7.27
N ILE A 10 -5.83 -3.16 -6.95
CA ILE A 10 -5.06 -4.38 -7.30
C ILE A 10 -4.93 -4.50 -8.81
N ASP A 11 -6.04 -4.33 -9.51
CA ASP A 11 -6.06 -4.41 -10.97
C ASP A 11 -5.20 -3.30 -11.61
N ALA A 12 -5.28 -2.08 -11.09
CA ALA A 12 -4.40 -0.99 -11.54
C ALA A 12 -2.93 -1.27 -11.22
N ALA A 13 -2.60 -1.78 -10.02
CA ALA A 13 -1.24 -2.16 -9.64
C ALA A 13 -0.70 -3.30 -10.52
N ALA A 14 -1.54 -4.27 -10.88
CA ALA A 14 -1.24 -5.35 -11.80
C ALA A 14 -0.97 -4.83 -13.23
N ARG A 15 -1.70 -3.78 -13.65
CA ARG A 15 -1.44 -3.04 -14.90
C ARG A 15 -0.17 -2.19 -14.87
N GLY A 16 0.59 -2.20 -13.77
CA GLY A 16 1.84 -1.45 -13.62
C GLY A 16 1.65 -0.07 -13.01
N ASN A 17 0.46 0.26 -12.50
CA ASN A 17 0.22 1.54 -11.86
C ASN A 17 0.85 1.59 -10.46
N ILE A 18 1.93 2.35 -10.36
CA ILE A 18 2.73 2.50 -9.14
C ILE A 18 1.94 3.25 -8.05
N PHE A 19 1.13 4.24 -8.45
CA PHE A 19 0.26 4.97 -7.52
C PHE A 19 -0.80 4.08 -6.90
N ALA A 20 -1.37 3.15 -7.67
CA ALA A 20 -2.35 2.21 -7.14
C ALA A 20 -1.74 1.27 -6.10
N ALA A 21 -0.51 0.79 -6.33
CA ALA A 21 0.24 0.02 -5.34
C ALA A 21 0.55 0.84 -4.07
N ALA A 22 0.86 2.13 -4.20
CA ALA A 22 1.06 3.03 -3.06
C ALA A 22 -0.24 3.22 -2.25
N GLN A 23 -1.37 3.43 -2.92
CA GLN A 23 -2.68 3.56 -2.28
C GLN A 23 -3.16 2.25 -1.63
N LEU A 24 -2.84 1.10 -2.23
CA LEU A 24 -3.03 -0.21 -1.59
C LEU A 24 -2.27 -0.30 -0.27
N GLY A 25 -0.99 0.08 -0.32
CA GLY A 25 -0.14 0.16 0.85
C GLY A 25 -0.74 1.03 1.95
N GLU A 26 -1.10 2.26 1.60
CA GLU A 26 -1.71 3.20 2.54
C GLU A 26 -3.06 2.71 3.09
N GLY A 27 -3.91 2.15 2.23
CA GLY A 27 -5.22 1.62 2.62
C GLY A 27 -5.11 0.42 3.56
N TYR A 28 -4.13 -0.46 3.36
CA TYR A 28 -3.84 -1.54 4.31
C TYR A 28 -3.24 -1.02 5.61
N MET A 29 -2.43 0.04 5.58
CA MET A 29 -1.89 0.67 6.79
C MET A 29 -2.97 1.35 7.61
N LYS A 30 -3.90 2.06 6.96
CA LYS A 30 -5.02 2.78 7.60
C LYS A 30 -6.18 1.85 7.96
N GLY A 31 -6.20 0.60 7.46
CA GLY A 31 -7.30 -0.33 7.67
C GLY A 31 -8.56 0.01 6.86
N THR A 32 -8.41 0.79 5.78
CA THR A 32 -9.49 1.20 4.88
C THR A 32 -10.21 0.01 4.25
N PHE A 33 -9.53 -1.13 4.10
CA PHE A 33 -10.10 -2.38 3.59
C PHE A 33 -10.67 -3.30 4.68
N GLY A 34 -10.85 -2.78 5.90
CA GLY A 34 -11.48 -3.46 7.03
C GLY A 34 -10.51 -3.70 8.18
N LYS A 35 -9.40 -4.40 7.94
CA LYS A 35 -8.40 -4.69 8.97
C LYS A 35 -7.06 -4.10 8.60
N VAL A 36 -6.46 -3.37 9.53
CA VAL A 36 -5.08 -2.88 9.40
C VAL A 36 -4.17 -4.09 9.21
N ASN A 37 -3.38 -4.06 8.13
CA ASN A 37 -2.43 -5.11 7.82
C ASN A 37 -1.11 -4.49 7.37
N LEU A 38 -0.26 -4.18 8.34
CA LEU A 38 1.02 -3.51 8.13
C LEU A 38 1.97 -4.37 7.26
N GLU A 39 1.95 -5.69 7.38
CA GLU A 39 2.77 -6.58 6.54
C GLU A 39 2.39 -6.48 5.06
N LYS A 40 1.09 -6.53 4.75
CA LYS A 40 0.61 -6.34 3.37
C LYS A 40 0.86 -4.93 2.88
N ALA A 41 0.62 -3.94 3.74
CA ALA A 41 0.87 -2.54 3.43
C ALA A 41 2.34 -2.32 3.02
N LEU A 42 3.28 -2.85 3.80
CA LEU A 42 4.71 -2.78 3.55
C LEU A 42 5.06 -3.43 2.20
N LYS A 43 4.48 -4.59 1.90
CA LYS A 43 4.77 -5.33 0.67
C LYS A 43 4.36 -4.55 -0.58
N TRP A 44 3.17 -3.95 -0.57
CA TRP A 44 2.67 -3.13 -1.67
C TRP A 44 3.41 -1.79 -1.79
N SER A 45 3.66 -1.12 -0.66
CA SER A 45 4.43 0.14 -0.67
C SER A 45 5.88 -0.07 -1.08
N ARG A 46 6.55 -1.17 -0.66
CA ARG A 46 7.91 -1.49 -1.14
C ARG A 46 7.94 -1.74 -2.64
N TYR A 47 6.94 -2.43 -3.18
CA TYR A 47 6.83 -2.63 -4.62
C TYR A 47 6.74 -1.30 -5.37
N ALA A 48 5.92 -0.37 -4.86
CA ALA A 48 5.78 0.95 -5.44
C ALA A 48 7.05 1.80 -5.29
N ALA A 49 7.67 1.80 -4.11
CA ALA A 49 8.91 2.50 -3.82
C ALA A 49 10.05 2.05 -4.74
N LYS A 50 10.17 0.73 -4.98
CA LYS A 50 11.19 0.16 -5.86
C LYS A 50 11.04 0.60 -7.33
N ARG A 51 9.84 1.04 -7.73
CA ARG A 51 9.60 1.61 -9.06
C ARG A 51 9.74 3.13 -9.12
N GLY A 52 10.26 3.76 -8.06
CA GLY A 52 10.52 5.21 -8.02
C GLY A 52 9.34 6.04 -7.51
N ASN A 53 8.45 5.45 -6.70
CA ASN A 53 7.40 6.22 -6.03
C ASN A 53 7.86 6.65 -4.63
N ASP A 54 8.25 7.91 -4.50
CA ASP A 54 8.72 8.50 -3.25
C ASP A 54 7.65 8.46 -2.15
N HIS A 55 6.37 8.67 -2.52
CA HIS A 55 5.27 8.60 -1.56
C HIS A 55 5.15 7.20 -0.93
N ALA A 56 5.28 6.15 -1.74
CA ALA A 56 5.30 4.78 -1.24
C ALA A 56 6.53 4.50 -0.37
N ALA A 57 7.70 5.07 -0.70
CA ALA A 57 8.90 4.94 0.12
C ALA A 57 8.73 5.56 1.51
N ASP A 58 8.03 6.69 1.59
CA ASP A 58 7.69 7.34 2.85
C ASP A 58 6.72 6.48 3.68
N ILE A 59 5.68 5.93 3.03
CA ILE A 59 4.75 4.99 3.65
C ILE A 59 5.48 3.73 4.17
N VAL A 60 6.46 3.19 3.43
CA VAL A 60 7.27 2.04 3.90
C VAL A 60 7.95 2.37 5.22
N LYS A 61 8.62 3.53 5.30
CA LYS A 61 9.31 3.95 6.52
C LYS A 61 8.34 4.12 7.69
N GLU A 62 7.17 4.72 7.45
CA GLU A 62 6.15 4.88 8.50
C GLU A 62 5.63 3.52 8.99
N ILE A 63 5.39 2.57 8.08
CA ILE A 63 4.95 1.21 8.42
C ILE A 63 6.03 0.46 9.21
N GLU A 64 7.29 0.50 8.77
CA GLU A 64 8.41 -0.13 9.48
C GLU A 64 8.56 0.49 10.89
N ALA A 65 8.40 1.80 11.02
CA ALA A 65 8.42 2.48 12.31
C ALA A 65 7.24 2.06 13.22
N LYS A 66 6.05 1.83 12.68
CA LYS A 66 4.88 1.35 13.43
C LYS A 66 4.98 -0.12 13.82
N LEU A 67 5.63 -0.96 13.00
CA LEU A 67 5.86 -2.38 13.28
C LEU A 67 6.93 -2.60 14.35
N ASN A 68 7.90 -1.71 14.44
CA ASN A 68 9.06 -1.83 15.33
C ASN A 68 8.91 -1.06 16.65
N LYS A 69 7.68 -0.63 16.99
CA LYS A 69 7.34 0.15 18.18
C LYS A 69 6.27 -0.60 18.98
#